data_AF-A0A530BXM8-F1
#
_entry.id   AF-A0A530BXM8-F1
#
_cell.length_a   1.000
_cell.length_b   1.000
_cell.length_c   1.000
_cell.angle_alpha   90.00
_cell.angle_beta   90.00
_cell.angle_gamma   90.00
#
_symmetry.space_group_name_H-M   'P 1'
#
loop_
_entity.id
_entity.type
_entity.pdbx_description
1 polymer ?
#
loop_
_entity_poly.entity_id
_entity_poly.type
_entity_poly.pdbx_seq_one_letter_code
_entity_poly.pdbx_strand_id
1 'polypeptide(L)'
;MLLLLAGCSSFRMSGRDQTSGIAAYQANGIDQWLTTDNANAVVNAMAAKGMIPGTIDCRFADTTPGQVAYVSKFTWKRAPANTRYHWEVGDPTYLASKEVRANRVGMKRVFAKGVRDVVTGQKVGCSIWVG
;
A
#
# COMPACT_ATOMS: atom_id res chain seq x y z
N MET A 1 20.19 -39.60 28.53
CA MET A 1 19.92 -39.32 27.10
C MET A 1 19.09 -38.04 27.04
N LEU A 2 19.73 -36.91 26.70
CA LEU A 2 19.05 -35.64 26.45
C LEU A 2 18.15 -35.77 25.23
N LEU A 3 16.92 -35.26 25.29
CA LEU A 3 16.24 -34.67 24.14
C LEU A 3 15.37 -33.51 24.62
N LEU A 4 15.85 -32.30 24.31
CA LEU A 4 15.10 -31.04 24.33
C LEU A 4 13.99 -31.11 23.28
N LEU A 5 12.77 -30.71 23.64
CA LEU A 5 11.78 -30.21 22.67
C LEU A 5 11.15 -28.93 23.21
N ALA A 6 11.71 -27.82 22.74
CA ALA A 6 11.08 -26.51 22.75
C ALA A 6 9.98 -26.45 21.67
N GLY A 7 8.87 -25.78 21.98
CA GLY A 7 7.83 -25.43 21.02
C GLY A 7 6.49 -25.25 21.73
N CYS A 8 5.74 -24.16 21.64
CA CYS A 8 5.77 -23.03 20.72
C CYS A 8 5.55 -21.74 21.51
N SER A 9 6.53 -20.84 21.52
CA SER A 9 6.28 -19.44 21.85
C SER A 9 5.36 -18.89 20.76
N SER A 10 4.08 -18.76 21.09
CA SER A 10 3.13 -18.02 20.26
C SER A 10 3.61 -16.58 20.16
N PHE A 11 4.24 -16.21 19.04
CA PHE A 11 4.49 -14.81 18.70
C PHE A 11 3.14 -14.15 18.42
N ARG A 12 2.41 -13.79 19.48
CA ARG A 12 1.31 -12.83 19.43
C ARG A 12 1.90 -11.43 19.56
N MET A 13 2.47 -10.92 18.48
CA MET A 13 2.68 -9.49 18.30
C MET A 13 2.27 -9.14 16.87
N SER A 14 1.50 -8.06 16.70
CA SER A 14 1.03 -7.47 15.43
C SER A 14 -0.31 -7.94 14.83
N GLY A 15 -1.24 -8.47 15.63
CA GLY A 15 -2.60 -8.76 15.15
C GLY A 15 -3.60 -7.59 15.24
N ARG A 16 -3.43 -6.65 16.19
CA ARG A 16 -4.48 -5.68 16.52
C ARG A 16 -4.62 -4.57 15.48
N ASP A 17 -3.52 -3.93 15.08
CA ASP A 17 -3.58 -2.83 14.11
C ASP A 17 -3.96 -3.31 12.70
N GLN A 18 -3.41 -4.46 12.27
CA GLN A 18 -3.72 -5.07 10.98
C GLN A 18 -5.19 -5.50 10.89
N THR A 19 -5.73 -6.13 11.93
CA THR A 19 -7.15 -6.51 11.98
C THR A 19 -8.05 -5.28 12.05
N SER A 20 -7.63 -4.23 12.77
CA SER A 20 -8.37 -2.96 12.88
C SER A 20 -8.43 -2.22 11.55
N GLY A 21 -7.33 -2.18 10.78
CA GLY A 21 -7.29 -1.57 9.45
C GLY A 21 -8.17 -2.30 8.44
N ILE A 22 -8.17 -3.63 8.45
CA ILE A 22 -9.02 -4.45 7.57
C ILE A 22 -10.51 -4.33 7.97
N ALA A 23 -10.82 -4.39 9.27
CA ALA A 23 -12.18 -4.25 9.77
C ALA A 23 -12.75 -2.85 9.51
N ALA A 24 -11.95 -1.81 9.72
CA ALA A 24 -12.31 -0.43 9.37
C ALA A 24 -12.57 -0.29 7.87
N TYR A 25 -11.74 -0.91 7.02
CA TYR A 25 -11.93 -0.86 5.57
C TYR A 25 -13.22 -1.56 5.13
N GLN A 26 -13.57 -2.68 5.77
CA GLN A 26 -14.83 -3.38 5.51
C GLN A 26 -16.06 -2.57 5.99
N ALA A 27 -15.92 -1.81 7.08
CA ALA A 27 -16.99 -0.99 7.62
C ALA A 27 -17.19 0.35 6.88
N ASN A 28 -16.10 1.02 6.49
CA ASN A 28 -16.11 2.34 5.85
C ASN A 28 -15.98 2.29 4.33
N GLY A 29 -15.73 1.10 3.78
CA GLY A 29 -15.65 0.86 2.34
C GLY A 29 -14.45 1.54 1.66
N ILE A 30 -14.60 1.72 0.34
CA ILE A 30 -13.61 2.33 -0.55
C ILE A 30 -13.24 3.75 -0.10
N ASP A 31 -14.03 4.41 0.74
CA ASP A 31 -13.83 5.80 1.12
C ASP A 31 -12.75 6.06 2.17
N GLN A 32 -12.19 5.01 2.77
CA GLN A 32 -11.19 5.14 3.82
C GLN A 32 -9.80 5.49 3.29
N TRP A 33 -9.16 6.47 3.95
CA TRP A 33 -7.74 6.74 3.82
C TRP A 33 -6.93 5.85 4.77
N LEU A 34 -5.90 5.20 4.23
CA LEU A 34 -5.10 4.20 4.90
C LEU A 34 -3.66 4.69 5.04
N THR A 35 -3.06 4.51 6.22
CA THR A 35 -1.60 4.57 6.37
C THR A 35 -0.95 3.47 5.53
N THR A 36 0.34 3.59 5.22
CA THR A 36 1.06 2.57 4.43
C THR A 36 0.88 1.15 4.99
N ASP A 37 0.93 0.98 6.31
CA ASP A 37 0.76 -0.33 6.96
C ASP A 37 -0.66 -0.88 6.79
N ASN A 38 -1.67 -0.04 6.99
CA ASN A 38 -3.06 -0.42 6.78
C ASN A 38 -3.35 -0.68 5.29
N ALA A 39 -2.76 0.10 4.39
CA ALA A 39 -2.85 -0.09 2.96
C ALA A 39 -2.27 -1.45 2.54
N ASN A 40 -1.09 -1.82 3.06
CA ASN A 40 -0.50 -3.14 2.82
C ASN A 40 -1.43 -4.27 3.29
N ALA A 41 -1.99 -4.15 4.50
CA ALA A 41 -2.91 -5.15 5.04
C ALA A 41 -4.17 -5.30 4.17
N VAL A 42 -4.78 -4.18 3.77
CA VAL A 42 -5.99 -4.18 2.92
C VAL A 42 -5.68 -4.71 1.52
N VAL A 43 -4.57 -4.29 0.90
CA VAL A 43 -4.14 -4.79 -0.42
C VAL A 43 -3.94 -6.30 -0.40
N ASN A 44 -3.27 -6.84 0.63
CA ASN A 44 -3.10 -8.29 0.78
C ASN A 44 -4.44 -9.00 0.97
N ALA A 45 -5.35 -8.45 1.78
CA ALA A 45 -6.67 -9.02 1.99
C ALA A 45 -7.52 -9.03 0.72
N MET A 46 -7.39 -8.01 -0.14
CA MET A 46 -8.08 -7.92 -1.42
C MET A 46 -7.44 -8.83 -2.48
N ALA A 47 -6.11 -8.99 -2.45
CA ALA A 47 -5.40 -9.95 -3.28
C ALA A 47 -5.87 -11.38 -3.01
N ALA A 48 -6.07 -11.75 -1.74
CA ALA A 48 -6.62 -13.05 -1.34
C ALA A 48 -8.05 -13.29 -1.87
N LYS A 49 -8.78 -12.22 -2.24
CA LYS A 49 -10.11 -12.28 -2.89
C LYS A 49 -10.04 -12.25 -4.43
N GLY A 50 -8.83 -12.31 -5.02
CA GLY A 50 -8.62 -12.21 -6.46
C GLY A 50 -8.84 -10.81 -7.02
N MET A 51 -8.54 -9.78 -6.23
CA MET A 51 -8.68 -8.37 -6.61
C MET A 51 -7.30 -7.70 -6.65
N ILE A 52 -7.15 -6.69 -7.51
CA ILE A 52 -5.99 -5.80 -7.57
C ILE A 52 -6.44 -4.33 -7.46
N PRO A 53 -5.54 -3.41 -7.04
CA PRO A 53 -5.79 -1.98 -7.14
C PRO A 53 -6.21 -1.55 -8.56
N GLY A 54 -7.34 -0.88 -8.66
CA GLY A 54 -7.84 -0.25 -9.90
C GLY A 54 -7.26 1.15 -10.07
N THR A 55 -7.43 1.97 -9.03
CA THR A 55 -6.88 3.32 -8.90
C THR A 55 -6.28 3.50 -7.51
N ILE A 56 -5.41 4.50 -7.36
CA ILE A 56 -4.83 4.90 -6.09
C ILE A 56 -4.87 6.41 -5.96
N ASP A 57 -5.35 6.89 -4.81
CA ASP A 57 -5.21 8.28 -4.40
C ASP A 57 -4.18 8.37 -3.29
N CYS A 58 -3.45 9.48 -3.23
CA CYS A 58 -2.51 9.78 -2.16
C CYS A 58 -2.70 11.19 -1.64
N ARG A 59 -2.38 11.40 -0.36
CA ARG A 59 -2.23 12.72 0.25
C ARG A 59 -1.26 12.65 1.42
N PHE A 60 -0.82 13.81 1.88
CA PHE A 60 -0.11 13.93 3.16
C PHE A 60 -1.06 13.57 4.30
N ALA A 61 -0.59 12.73 5.22
CA ALA A 61 -1.31 12.39 6.45
C ALA A 61 -1.24 13.56 7.44
N ASP A 62 -0.06 14.18 7.48
CA ASP A 62 0.28 15.38 8.22
C ASP A 62 1.22 16.21 7.34
N THR A 63 1.05 17.53 7.35
CA THR A 63 1.89 18.48 6.62
C THR A 63 2.97 19.10 7.51
N THR A 64 3.12 18.60 8.75
CA THR A 64 4.15 19.05 9.68
C THR A 64 5.55 18.82 9.10
N PRO A 65 6.38 19.88 8.97
CA PRO A 65 7.72 19.75 8.43
C PRO A 65 8.57 18.71 9.17
N GLY A 66 9.17 17.78 8.44
CA GLY A 66 10.08 16.76 9.01
C GLY A 66 9.44 15.40 9.30
N GLN A 67 8.12 15.27 9.26
CA GLN A 67 7.42 13.98 9.34
C GLN A 67 6.58 13.76 8.08
N VAL A 68 7.22 13.21 7.05
CA VAL A 68 6.53 12.95 5.79
C VAL A 68 5.76 11.63 5.91
N ALA A 69 4.53 11.72 6.39
CA ALA A 69 3.59 10.60 6.42
C ALA A 69 2.61 10.72 5.26
N TYR A 70 2.33 9.60 4.59
CA TYR A 70 1.38 9.54 3.49
C TYR A 70 0.23 8.62 3.83
N VAL A 71 -0.95 8.96 3.32
CA VAL A 71 -2.09 8.04 3.30
C VAL A 71 -2.55 7.81 1.88
N SER A 72 -3.05 6.60 1.63
CA SER A 72 -3.57 6.17 0.35
C SER A 72 -5.01 5.68 0.43
N LYS A 73 -5.70 5.76 -0.69
CA LYS A 73 -7.06 5.27 -0.85
C LYS A 73 -7.13 4.52 -2.18
N PHE A 74 -7.80 3.36 -2.20
CA PHE A 74 -7.79 2.45 -3.34
C PHE A 74 -9.20 2.15 -3.82
N THR A 75 -9.35 2.06 -5.15
CA THR A 75 -10.45 1.30 -5.74
C THR A 75 -9.94 -0.07 -6.17
N TRP A 76 -10.85 -1.02 -6.38
CA TRP A 76 -10.50 -2.41 -6.68
C TRP A 76 -11.14 -2.88 -7.96
N LYS A 77 -10.44 -3.76 -8.66
CA LYS A 77 -10.96 -4.49 -9.82
C LYS A 77 -10.54 -5.94 -9.74
N ARG A 78 -11.25 -6.81 -10.47
CA ARG A 78 -10.85 -8.21 -10.61
C ARG A 78 -9.45 -8.31 -11.19
N ALA A 79 -8.62 -9.16 -10.60
CA ALA A 79 -7.31 -9.48 -11.13
C ALA A 79 -7.50 -10.22 -12.47
N PRO A 80 -6.91 -9.75 -13.58
CA PRO A 80 -6.81 -10.58 -14.77
C PRO A 80 -5.92 -11.81 -14.47
N ALA A 81 -6.08 -12.88 -15.25
CA ALA A 81 -5.34 -14.12 -15.03
C ALA A 81 -3.83 -13.86 -15.03
N ASN A 82 -3.12 -14.48 -14.08
CA ASN A 82 -1.66 -14.42 -13.92
C ASN A 82 -1.06 -13.00 -13.85
N THR A 83 -1.87 -12.00 -13.46
CA THR A 83 -1.43 -10.60 -13.41
C THR A 83 -0.69 -10.32 -12.11
N ARG A 84 0.51 -9.75 -12.23
CA ARG A 84 1.26 -9.20 -11.11
C ARG A 84 1.00 -7.71 -11.01
N TYR A 85 1.08 -7.17 -9.81
CA TYR A 85 0.93 -5.74 -9.59
C TYR A 85 1.87 -5.24 -8.49
N HIS A 86 2.13 -3.94 -8.53
CA HIS A 86 2.89 -3.22 -7.52
C HIS A 86 2.28 -1.83 -7.36
N TRP A 87 2.31 -1.28 -6.15
CA TRP A 87 1.86 0.08 -5.88
C TRP A 87 2.84 0.75 -4.92
N GLU A 88 2.99 2.06 -5.05
CA GLU A 88 3.89 2.86 -4.21
C GLU A 88 3.29 4.25 -3.97
N VAL A 89 3.68 4.86 -2.85
CA VAL A 89 3.39 6.26 -2.50
C VAL A 89 4.69 6.88 -1.99
N GLY A 90 5.02 8.08 -2.46
CA GLY A 90 6.23 8.77 -2.03
C GLY A 90 6.50 10.03 -2.82
N ASP A 91 7.67 10.62 -2.62
CA ASP A 91 8.11 11.76 -3.41
C ASP A 91 8.31 11.39 -4.90
N PRO A 92 8.31 12.37 -5.82
CA PRO A 92 8.45 12.10 -7.26
C PRO A 92 9.76 11.37 -7.65
N THR A 93 10.86 11.61 -6.94
CA THR A 93 12.15 10.97 -7.22
C THR A 93 12.12 9.50 -6.81
N TYR A 94 11.52 9.19 -5.64
CA TYR A 94 11.26 7.82 -5.20
C TYR A 94 10.44 7.05 -6.23
N LEU A 95 9.33 7.64 -6.71
CA LEU A 95 8.47 6.99 -7.70
C LEU A 95 9.14 6.79 -9.06
N ALA A 96 9.98 7.74 -9.50
CA ALA A 96 10.77 7.58 -10.71
C ALA A 96 11.76 6.40 -10.60
N SER A 97 12.37 6.20 -9.42
CA SER A 97 13.22 5.03 -9.18
C SER A 97 12.42 3.72 -9.25
N LYS A 98 11.19 3.72 -8.71
CA LYS A 98 10.30 2.55 -8.72
C LYS A 98 9.81 2.22 -10.13
N GLU A 99 9.52 3.23 -10.94
CA GLU A 99 9.19 3.08 -12.37
C GLU A 99 10.28 2.30 -13.11
N VAL A 100 11.55 2.70 -12.95
CA VAL A 100 12.68 2.01 -13.59
C VAL A 100 12.76 0.54 -13.14
N ARG A 101 12.56 0.26 -11.86
CA ARG A 101 12.58 -1.11 -11.33
C ARG A 101 11.40 -1.95 -11.83
N ALA A 102 10.20 -1.38 -11.86
CA ALA A 102 9.00 -2.04 -12.37
C ALA A 102 9.15 -2.39 -13.87
N ASN A 103 9.66 -1.45 -14.66
CA ASN A 103 9.90 -1.66 -16.10
C ASN A 103 10.92 -2.78 -16.35
N ARG A 104 11.97 -2.92 -15.52
CA ARG A 104 12.96 -4.01 -15.64
C ARG A 104 12.38 -5.40 -15.43
N VAL A 105 11.26 -5.52 -14.69
CA VAL A 105 10.58 -6.80 -14.46
C VAL A 105 9.34 -7.00 -15.35
N GLY A 106 9.20 -6.15 -16.38
CA GLY A 106 8.13 -6.23 -17.37
C GLY A 106 6.80 -5.63 -16.93
N MET A 107 6.75 -4.90 -15.82
CA MET A 107 5.54 -4.19 -15.39
C MET A 107 5.48 -2.80 -16.00
N LYS A 108 4.27 -2.36 -16.38
CA LYS A 108 4.00 -1.02 -16.89
C LYS A 108 3.18 -0.21 -15.89
N ARG A 109 3.45 1.09 -15.77
CA ARG A 109 2.61 1.97 -14.96
C ARG A 109 1.25 2.14 -15.61
N VAL A 110 0.20 1.71 -14.92
CA VAL A 110 -1.19 1.79 -15.40
C VAL A 110 -1.99 2.90 -14.73
N PHE A 111 -1.50 3.41 -13.59
CA PHE A 111 -2.11 4.54 -12.90
C PHE A 111 -1.03 5.35 -12.20
N ALA A 112 -1.18 6.68 -12.20
CA ALA A 112 -0.33 7.59 -11.45
C ALA A 112 -1.13 8.83 -11.03
N LYS A 113 -0.89 9.33 -9.83
CA LYS A 113 -1.44 10.61 -9.36
C LYS A 113 -0.39 11.37 -8.57
N GLY A 114 -0.37 12.68 -8.74
CA GLY A 114 0.47 13.59 -7.96
C GLY A 114 -0.39 14.56 -7.17
N VAL A 115 0.03 14.88 -5.95
CA VAL A 115 -0.57 15.90 -5.09
C VAL A 115 0.53 16.85 -4.62
N ARG A 116 0.22 18.15 -4.64
CA ARG A 116 1.09 19.20 -4.15
C ARG A 116 0.45 19.81 -2.91
N ASP A 117 1.19 19.85 -1.82
CA ASP A 117 0.78 20.61 -0.64
C ASP A 117 0.86 22.11 -0.95
N VAL A 118 -0.22 22.83 -0.65
CA VAL A 118 -0.35 24.25 -1.03
C VAL A 118 0.48 25.16 -0.12
N VAL A 119 0.75 24.75 1.11
CA VAL A 119 1.46 25.56 2.12
C VAL A 119 2.97 25.43 1.95
N THR A 120 3.46 24.20 1.89
CA THR A 120 4.90 23.87 1.84
C THR A 120 5.42 23.70 0.42
N GLY A 121 4.53 23.53 -0.56
CA GLY A 121 4.90 23.22 -1.94
C GLY A 121 5.43 21.79 -2.15
N GLN A 122 5.49 20.97 -1.10
CA GLN A 122 5.93 19.58 -1.18
C GLN A 122 5.05 18.77 -2.12
N LYS A 123 5.65 17.79 -2.78
CA LYS A 123 4.95 16.90 -3.73
C LYS A 123 4.99 15.47 -3.22
N VAL A 124 3.85 14.83 -3.27
CA VAL A 124 3.71 13.37 -3.12
C VAL A 124 3.08 12.85 -4.40
N GLY A 125 3.46 11.65 -4.80
CA GLY A 125 2.73 10.91 -5.80
C GLY A 125 2.39 9.51 -5.33
N CYS A 126 1.57 8.86 -6.11
CA CYS A 126 1.30 7.44 -6.01
C CYS A 126 1.17 6.82 -7.39
N SER A 127 1.43 5.52 -7.48
CA SER A 127 1.44 4.83 -8.75
C SER A 127 1.09 3.35 -8.59
N ILE A 128 0.49 2.78 -9.63
CA ILE A 128 0.24 1.34 -9.76
C ILE A 128 0.91 0.86 -11.04
N TRP A 129 1.66 -0.23 -10.93
CA TRP A 129 2.27 -0.97 -12.03
C TRP A 129 1.67 -2.35 -12.15
N VAL A 130 1.53 -2.84 -13.38
CA VAL A 130 0.95 -4.16 -13.70
C VAL A 130 1.75 -4.83 -14.80
N GLY A 131 1.91 -6.16 -14.74
CA GLY A 131 2.48 -6.98 -15.82
C GLY A 131 2.65 -8.44 -15.40
#